data_AF-A0A645BK19-F1
#
_entry.id   AF-A0A645BK19-F1
#
_cell.length_a   1.000
_cell.length_b   1.000
_cell.length_c   1.000
_cell.angle_alpha   90.00
_cell.angle_beta   90.00
_cell.angle_gamma   90.00
#
_symmetry.space_group_name_H-M   'P 1'
#
loop_
_entity.id
_entity.type
_entity.pdbx_description
1 polymer ?
#
loop_
_entity_poly.entity_id
_entity_poly.type
_entity_poly.pdbx_seq_one_letter_code
_entity_poly.pdbx_strand_id
1 'polypeptide(L)'
;MNFFGFTPSLFPALEARFPEFLTEALEKNPLKGEFLIPQEVGRLLQAGRASVRVLSSPDRWYGVTYREDKPEVMQALNDLTDAGAYPDKKLLD
;
A
#
# COMPACT_ATOMS: atom_id res chain seq x y z
N MET A 1 -5.43 1.94 -0.53
CA MET A 1 -4.94 0.62 -0.93
C MET A 1 -3.53 0.73 -1.50
N ASN A 2 -2.53 0.19 -0.79
CA ASN A 2 -1.11 0.29 -1.15
C ASN A 2 -0.59 -1.06 -1.68
N PHE A 3 -1.20 -1.56 -2.77
CA PHE A 3 -0.82 -2.84 -3.36
C PHE A 3 -0.18 -2.63 -4.73
N PHE A 4 1.13 -2.85 -4.79
CA PHE A 4 1.94 -2.65 -5.98
C PHE A 4 2.75 -3.91 -6.29
N GLY A 5 2.91 -4.19 -7.57
CA GLY A 5 3.94 -5.11 -8.07
C GLY A 5 5.10 -4.32 -8.65
N PHE A 6 6.32 -4.59 -8.18
CA PHE A 6 7.53 -3.91 -8.65
C PHE A 6 8.59 -4.91 -9.10
N THR A 7 9.45 -4.47 -10.02
CA THR A 7 10.71 -5.13 -10.34
C THR A 7 11.83 -4.62 -9.41
N PRO A 8 12.92 -5.38 -9.21
CA PRO A 8 14.05 -4.94 -8.39
C PRO A 8 14.67 -3.60 -8.80
N SER A 9 14.48 -3.18 -10.06
CA SER A 9 14.94 -1.89 -10.58
C SER A 9 14.35 -0.67 -9.86
N LEU A 10 13.30 -0.83 -9.05
CA LEU A 10 12.78 0.25 -8.21
C LEU A 10 13.78 0.63 -7.11
N PHE A 11 14.48 -0.33 -6.50
CA PHE A 11 15.32 -0.07 -5.33
C PHE A 11 16.45 0.92 -5.60
N PRO A 12 17.25 0.79 -6.69
CA PRO A 12 18.28 1.78 -7.01
C PRO A 12 17.73 3.21 -7.19
N ALA A 13 16.50 3.34 -7.72
CA ALA A 13 15.87 4.64 -7.90
C ALA A 13 15.45 5.28 -6.57
N LEU A 14 14.99 4.46 -5.61
CA LEU A 14 14.65 4.90 -4.26
C LEU A 14 15.91 5.22 -3.45
N GLU A 15 16.94 4.38 -3.52
CA GLU A 15 18.23 4.58 -2.84
C GLU A 15 18.89 5.88 -3.29
N ALA A 16 18.89 6.17 -4.60
CA ALA A 16 19.45 7.41 -5.13
C ALA A 16 18.68 8.66 -4.65
N ARG A 17 17.36 8.53 -4.47
CA ARG A 17 16.50 9.65 -4.06
C ARG A 17 16.47 9.88 -2.55
N PHE A 18 16.68 8.83 -1.76
CA PHE A 18 16.53 8.90 -0.31
C PHE A 18 17.40 9.96 0.38
N PRO A 19 18.69 10.18 0.02
CA PRO A 19 19.51 11.23 0.61
C PRO A 19 18.94 12.63 0.42
N GLU A 20 18.46 12.95 -0.79
CA GLU A 20 17.85 14.24 -1.08
C GLU A 20 16.56 14.43 -0.26
N PHE A 21 15.71 13.40 -0.21
CA PHE A 21 14.52 13.42 0.63
C PHE A 21 14.89 13.68 2.11
N LEU A 22 15.93 12.99 2.61
CA LEU A 22 16.33 13.11 4.00
C LEU A 22 16.80 14.52 4.33
N THR A 23 17.61 15.14 3.46
CA THR A 23 18.00 16.55 3.61
C THR A 23 16.76 17.46 3.67
N GLU A 24 15.83 17.32 2.72
CA GLU A 24 14.61 18.12 2.69
C GLU A 24 13.74 17.92 3.95
N ALA A 25 13.61 16.68 4.43
CA ALA A 25 12.83 16.34 5.60
C ALA A 25 13.43 16.93 6.88
N LEU A 26 14.76 16.87 7.01
CA LEU A 26 15.49 17.44 8.15
C LEU A 26 15.37 18.96 8.20
N GLU A 27 15.40 19.65 7.05
CA GLU A 27 15.23 21.11 6.98
C GLU A 27 13.80 21.56 7.26
N LYS A 28 12.80 20.84 6.78
CA LYS A 28 11.39 21.25 6.88
C LYS A 28 10.75 20.85 8.21
N ASN A 29 10.73 19.56 8.53
CA ASN A 29 10.18 19.03 9.77
C ASN A 29 10.67 17.58 10.01
N PRO A 30 11.75 17.39 10.77
CA PRO A 30 12.35 16.06 10.95
C PRO A 30 11.41 15.07 11.66
N LEU A 31 10.43 15.55 12.44
CA LEU A 31 9.49 14.69 13.17
C LEU A 31 8.31 14.20 12.31
N LYS A 32 8.13 14.76 11.11
CA LYS A 32 7.01 14.45 10.21
C LYS A 32 7.46 14.07 8.80
N GLY A 33 8.75 13.81 8.59
CA GLY A 33 9.27 13.37 7.31
C GLY A 33 8.79 11.96 6.98
N GLU A 34 8.05 11.81 5.87
CA GLU A 34 7.57 10.51 5.39
C GLU A 34 8.05 10.25 3.95
N PHE A 35 8.73 9.12 3.74
CA PHE A 35 9.17 8.68 2.41
C PHE A 35 8.17 7.69 1.82
N LEU A 36 7.17 8.21 1.12
CA LEU A 36 5.99 7.43 0.71
C LEU A 36 6.16 6.81 -0.69
N ILE A 37 5.91 5.52 -0.81
CA ILE A 37 5.95 4.78 -2.10
C ILE A 37 5.12 5.46 -3.20
N PRO A 38 3.85 5.88 -2.97
CA PRO A 38 3.05 6.51 -4.02
C PRO A 38 3.65 7.82 -4.53
N GLN A 39 4.32 8.58 -3.66
CA GLN A 39 4.95 9.85 -4.05
C GLN A 39 6.16 9.58 -4.94
N GLU A 40 7.00 8.61 -4.57
CA GLU A 40 8.20 8.30 -5.35
C GLU A 40 7.89 7.62 -6.69
N VAL A 41 6.89 6.75 -6.72
CA VAL A 41 6.36 6.23 -7.98
C VAL A 41 5.81 7.36 -8.85
N GLY A 42 5.04 8.29 -8.26
CA GLY A 42 4.53 9.47 -8.94
C GLY A 42 5.63 10.35 -9.53
N ARG A 43 6.73 10.56 -8.80
CA ARG A 43 7.91 11.30 -9.26
C ARG A 43 8.57 10.62 -10.46
N LEU A 44 8.73 9.30 -10.42
CA LEU A 44 9.31 8.53 -11.53
C LEU A 44 8.41 8.54 -12.78
N LEU A 45 7.10 8.50 -12.61
CA LEU A 45 6.12 8.66 -13.69
C LEU A 45 6.23 10.03 -14.35
N GLN A 46 6.25 11.11 -13.55
CA GLN A 46 6.37 12.49 -14.05
C GLN A 46 7.70 12.73 -14.78
N ALA A 47 8.78 12.10 -14.32
CA ALA A 47 10.09 12.17 -14.96
C ALA A 47 10.22 11.28 -16.22
N GLY A 48 9.18 10.52 -16.60
CA GLY A 48 9.24 9.58 -17.72
C GLY A 48 10.20 8.40 -17.49
N ARG A 49 10.56 8.11 -16.24
CA ARG A 49 11.53 7.08 -15.85
C ARG A 49 10.89 5.77 -15.43
N ALA A 50 9.57 5.73 -15.32
CA ALA A 50 8.79 4.53 -15.07
C ALA A 50 7.46 4.59 -15.80
N SER A 51 6.83 3.43 -15.97
CA SER A 51 5.43 3.28 -16.38
C SER A 51 4.73 2.36 -15.39
N VAL A 52 3.48 2.67 -15.03
CA VAL A 52 2.67 1.84 -14.13
C VAL A 52 1.44 1.36 -14.89
N ARG A 53 1.20 0.05 -14.87
CA ARG A 53 -0.04 -0.54 -15.36
C ARG A 53 -0.98 -0.74 -14.19
N VAL A 54 -2.17 -0.13 -14.26
CA VAL A 54 -3.23 -0.36 -13.28
C VAL A 54 -3.97 -1.65 -13.65
N LEU A 55 -4.07 -2.57 -12.70
CA LEU A 55 -4.82 -3.83 -12.85
C LEU A 55 -6.10 -3.73 -12.03
N SER A 56 -7.23 -4.10 -12.63
CA SER A 56 -8.53 -4.16 -11.96
C SER A 56 -8.77 -5.57 -11.43
N SER A 57 -9.31 -5.67 -10.21
CA SER A 57 -9.85 -6.92 -9.64
C SER A 57 -11.35 -6.76 -9.43
N PRO A 58 -12.16 -7.83 -9.62
CA PRO A 58 -13.55 -7.83 -9.18
C PRO A 58 -13.70 -7.89 -7.65
N ASP A 59 -12.61 -8.19 -6.93
CA ASP A 59 -12.64 -8.30 -5.47
C ASP A 59 -12.85 -6.95 -4.79
N ARG A 60 -13.52 -7.01 -3.65
CA ARG A 60 -13.72 -5.86 -2.78
C ARG A 60 -12.65 -5.83 -1.70
N TRP A 61 -12.05 -4.65 -1.51
CA TRP A 61 -11.17 -4.43 -0.38
C TRP A 61 -11.98 -4.10 0.88
N TYR A 62 -11.60 -4.73 1.98
CA TYR A 62 -12.14 -4.48 3.32
C TYR A 62 -11.03 -3.95 4.22
N GLY A 63 -11.35 -2.96 5.06
CA GLY A 63 -10.42 -2.41 6.02
C GLY A 63 -11.14 -1.64 7.11
N VAL A 64 -10.54 -1.60 8.29
CA VAL A 64 -11.07 -0.85 9.44
C VAL A 64 -10.25 0.43 9.55
N THR A 65 -10.83 1.54 9.10
CA THR A 65 -10.22 2.88 9.25
C THR A 65 -10.69 3.52 10.55
N TYR A 66 -11.98 3.34 10.85
CA TYR A 66 -12.62 3.75 12.10
C TYR A 66 -13.18 2.54 12.84
N ARG A 67 -13.45 2.71 14.14
CA ARG A 67 -13.96 1.62 14.97
C ARG A 67 -15.31 1.10 14.46
N GLU A 68 -16.09 1.99 13.88
CA GLU A 68 -17.43 1.78 13.34
C GLU A 68 -17.44 0.89 12.08
N ASP A 69 -16.30 0.76 11.39
CA ASP A 69 -16.17 -0.11 10.21
C ASP A 69 -16.10 -1.60 10.60
N LYS A 70 -15.76 -1.89 11.85
CA LYS A 70 -15.52 -3.26 12.34
C LYS A 70 -16.69 -4.22 12.11
N PRO A 71 -17.96 -3.87 12.40
CA PRO A 71 -19.08 -4.77 12.16
C PRO A 71 -19.25 -5.14 10.68
N GLU A 72 -19.06 -4.20 9.75
CA GLU A 72 -19.15 -4.48 8.31
C GLU A 72 -18.04 -5.44 7.87
N VAL A 73 -16.80 -5.19 8.29
CA VAL A 73 -15.65 -6.05 7.93
C VAL A 73 -15.82 -7.46 8.51
N MET A 74 -16.32 -7.58 9.75
CA MET A 74 -16.62 -8.88 10.35
C MET A 74 -17.70 -9.64 9.58
N GLN A 75 -18.77 -8.97 9.18
CA GLN A 75 -19.84 -9.59 8.41
C GLN A 75 -19.32 -10.10 7.07
N ALA A 76 -18.54 -9.29 6.35
CA ALA A 76 -17.96 -9.69 5.07
C ALA A 76 -17.05 -10.92 5.19
N LEU A 77 -16.24 -11.03 6.26
CA LEU A 77 -15.41 -12.20 6.50
C LEU A 77 -16.24 -13.46 6.79
N ASN A 78 -17.32 -13.33 7.58
CA ASN A 78 -18.24 -14.44 7.83
C ASN A 78 -18.91 -14.89 6.53
N ASP A 79 -19.43 -13.96 5.73
CA ASP A 79 -20.08 -14.28 4.45
C ASP A 79 -19.13 -15.01 3.49
N LEU A 80 -17.86 -14.58 3.43
CA LEU A 80 -16.83 -15.25 2.62
C LEU A 80 -16.48 -16.65 3.15
N THR A 81 -16.53 -16.85 4.47
CA THR A 81 -16.30 -18.16 5.11
C THR A 81 -17.47 -19.10 4.88
N ASP A 82 -18.71 -18.63 5.07
CA ASP A 82 -19.94 -19.39 4.81
C ASP A 82 -20.07 -19.77 3.32
N ALA A 83 -19.56 -18.93 2.42
CA ALA A 83 -19.45 -19.22 0.99
C ALA A 83 -18.30 -20.20 0.63
N GLY A 84 -17.52 -20.64 1.62
CA GLY A 84 -16.41 -21.59 1.44
C GLY A 84 -15.14 -21.01 0.83
N ALA A 85 -15.02 -19.68 0.73
CA ALA A 85 -13.80 -19.04 0.21
C ALA A 85 -12.63 -19.13 1.20
N TYR A 86 -12.94 -19.29 2.49
CA TYR A 86 -11.97 -19.46 3.57
C TYR A 86 -12.38 -20.61 4.49
N PRO A 87 -11.42 -21.27 5.17
CA PRO A 87 -11.73 -22.29 6.16
C PRO A 87 -12.34 -21.71 7.43
N ASP A 88 -13.22 -22.48 8.08
CA ASP A 88 -13.83 -22.10 9.38
C ASP A 88 -12.80 -21.95 10.50
N LYS A 89 -11.71 -22.72 10.43
CA LYS A 89 -10.60 -22.63 11.38
C LYS A 89 -9.66 -21.51 11.00
N LYS A 90 -9.30 -20.70 11.99
CA LYS A 90 -8.26 -19.70 11.83
C LYS A 90 -6.92 -20.42 11.61
N LEU A 91 -6.08 -19.84 10.75
CA LEU A 91 -4.74 -20.35 10.46
C LEU A 91 -3.78 -20.30 11.67
N LEU A 92 -4.17 -19.61 12.74
CA LEU A 92 -3.38 -19.40 13.96
C LEU A 92 -4.23 -19.84 15.16
N ASP A 93 -4.37 -21.15 15.33
CA ASP A 93 -4.81 -21.80 16.57
C ASP A 93 -3.67 -22.70 17.10
#